data_AF-A0AA50DXI9-F1
#
_entry.id   AF-A0AA50DXI9-F1
#
_cell.length_a   1.000
_cell.length_b   1.000
_cell.length_c   1.000
_cell.angle_alpha   90.00
_cell.angle_beta   90.00
_cell.angle_gamma   90.00
#
_symmetry.space_group_name_H-M   'P 1'
#
loop_
_entity.id
_entity.type
_entity.pdbx_description
1 polymer ?
#
loop_
_entity_poly.entity_id
_entity_poly.type
_entity_poly.pdbx_seq_one_letter_code
_entity_poly.pdbx_strand_id
1 'polypeptide(L)'
;MGDNPDVVTILLSGLLTIVWTLVSLYVYIWIFARLALVDVCLALEPTLSPLNAISRSWSLTKGYVLSLQLIFFLAFLITLPLSMFTNIGSLTTIILDIEPAWGSVVDIPLGIIVSVLIVPFWQAIKALVYYDLRTRKEGLNLSLDLPTMDSF
;
A
#
# COMPACT_ATOMS: atom_id res chain seq x y z
N MET A 1 -8.44 47.92 -19.31
CA MET A 1 -9.36 46.79 -19.14
C MET A 1 -8.51 45.56 -18.89
N GLY A 2 -8.58 44.97 -17.71
CA GLY A 2 -7.80 43.78 -17.37
C GLY A 2 -8.30 42.58 -18.17
N ASP A 3 -7.37 41.89 -18.83
CA ASP A 3 -7.58 40.54 -19.35
C ASP A 3 -8.07 39.67 -18.19
N ASN A 4 -9.37 39.43 -18.15
CA ASN A 4 -9.92 38.35 -17.37
C ASN A 4 -9.43 37.08 -18.06
N PRO A 5 -8.63 36.20 -17.42
CA PRO A 5 -8.17 34.99 -18.09
C PRO A 5 -9.37 34.32 -18.73
N ASP A 6 -9.33 34.17 -20.06
CA ASP A 6 -10.46 33.69 -20.85
C ASP A 6 -11.05 32.48 -20.12
N VAL A 7 -12.36 32.49 -19.84
CA VAL A 7 -13.03 31.41 -19.09
C VAL A 7 -12.66 30.03 -19.65
N VAL A 8 -12.39 29.98 -20.96
CA VAL A 8 -11.83 28.85 -21.70
C VAL A 8 -10.50 28.35 -21.12
N THR A 9 -9.55 29.24 -20.80
CA THR A 9 -8.25 28.92 -20.18
C THR A 9 -8.39 28.35 -18.78
N ILE A 10 -9.32 28.87 -17.97
CA ILE A 10 -9.62 28.32 -16.63
C ILE A 10 -10.21 26.91 -16.76
N LEU A 11 -11.20 26.73 -17.64
CA LEU A 11 -11.82 25.41 -17.86
C LEU A 11 -10.82 24.39 -18.41
N LEU A 12 -9.97 24.80 -19.37
CA LEU A 12 -8.97 23.93 -19.98
C LEU A 12 -7.88 23.54 -18.99
N SER A 13 -7.39 24.48 -18.18
CA SER A 13 -6.39 24.19 -17.14
C SER A 13 -6.96 23.32 -16.01
N GLY A 14 -8.22 23.53 -15.63
CA GLY A 14 -8.93 22.66 -14.68
C GLY A 14 -9.05 21.23 -15.19
N LEU A 15 -9.48 21.05 -16.44
CA LEU A 15 -9.58 19.73 -17.07
C LEU A 15 -8.21 19.04 -17.16
N LEU A 16 -7.17 19.76 -17.59
CA LEU A 16 -5.82 19.21 -17.70
C LEU A 16 -5.27 18.77 -16.34
N THR A 17 -5.53 19.55 -15.29
CA THR A 17 -5.15 19.21 -13.92
C THR A 17 -5.83 17.91 -13.47
N ILE A 18 -7.14 17.77 -13.71
CA ILE A 18 -7.87 16.54 -13.36
C ILE A 18 -7.29 15.34 -14.10
N VAL A 19 -7.07 15.45 -15.41
CA VAL A 19 -6.49 14.36 -16.22
C VAL A 19 -5.10 14.00 -15.70
N TRP A 20 -4.25 14.99 -15.42
CA TRP A 20 -2.93 14.76 -14.85
C TRP A 20 -2.98 14.05 -13.50
N THR A 21 -3.87 14.47 -12.60
CA THR A 21 -4.09 13.81 -11.31
C THR A 21 -4.55 12.36 -11.48
N LEU A 22 -5.46 12.07 -12.39
CA LEU A 22 -5.93 10.70 -12.63
C LEU A 22 -4.83 9.81 -13.22
N VAL A 23 -4.06 10.31 -14.18
CA VAL A 23 -2.95 9.57 -14.80
C VAL A 23 -1.85 9.30 -13.77
N SER A 24 -1.45 10.31 -13.01
CA SER A 24 -0.44 10.16 -11.95
C SER A 24 -0.90 9.20 -10.86
N LEU A 25 -2.17 9.26 -10.43
CA LEU A 25 -2.74 8.32 -9.47
C LEU A 25 -2.72 6.87 -10.01
N TYR A 26 -3.10 6.69 -11.27
CA TYR A 26 -3.06 5.38 -11.91
C TYR A 26 -1.63 4.81 -11.97
N VAL A 27 -0.66 5.62 -12.40
CA VAL A 27 0.75 5.24 -12.46
C VAL A 27 1.28 4.91 -11.07
N TYR A 28 0.96 5.73 -10.06
CA TYR A 28 1.34 5.50 -8.67
C TYR A 28 0.84 4.15 -8.17
N ILE A 29 -0.46 3.87 -8.34
CA ILE A 29 -1.10 2.62 -7.95
C ILE A 29 -0.44 1.42 -8.65
N TRP A 30 -0.20 1.55 -9.96
CA TRP A 30 0.40 0.48 -10.75
C TRP A 30 1.84 0.17 -10.33
N ILE A 31 2.66 1.20 -10.06
CA ILE A 31 4.02 1.04 -9.55
C ILE A 31 3.99 0.43 -8.15
N PHE A 32 3.12 0.93 -7.27
CA PHE A 32 2.98 0.45 -5.90
C PHE A 32 2.69 -1.05 -5.86
N ALA A 33 1.70 -1.52 -6.62
CA ALA A 33 1.36 -2.94 -6.68
C ALA A 33 2.54 -3.83 -7.11
N ARG A 34 3.43 -3.31 -7.97
CA ARG A 34 4.60 -4.05 -8.48
C ARG A 34 5.81 -4.03 -7.55
N LEU A 35 5.92 -3.02 -6.69
CA LEU A 35 7.01 -2.90 -5.72
C LEU A 35 6.61 -3.37 -4.31
N ALA A 36 5.32 -3.57 -4.04
CA ALA A 36 4.81 -3.90 -2.72
C ALA A 36 5.40 -5.18 -2.10
N LEU A 37 5.91 -6.10 -2.93
CA LEU A 37 6.47 -7.38 -2.48
C LEU A 37 8.01 -7.39 -2.44
N VAL A 38 8.69 -6.29 -2.78
CA VAL A 38 10.17 -6.24 -2.80
C VAL A 38 10.74 -6.55 -1.42
N ASP A 39 10.18 -5.94 -0.36
CA ASP A 39 10.59 -6.16 1.02
C ASP A 39 10.50 -7.65 1.41
N VAL A 40 9.41 -8.30 1.00
CA VAL A 40 9.15 -9.72 1.30
C VAL A 40 10.08 -10.64 0.51
N CYS A 41 10.36 -10.32 -0.76
CA CYS A 41 11.33 -11.07 -1.56
C CYS A 41 12.72 -11.01 -0.93
N LEU A 42 13.15 -9.83 -0.48
CA LEU A 42 14.46 -9.64 0.15
C LEU A 42 14.56 -10.35 1.52
N ALA A 43 13.47 -10.36 2.29
CA ALA A 43 13.44 -10.99 3.60
C ALA A 43 13.38 -12.53 3.52
N LEU A 44 12.67 -13.10 2.55
CA LEU A 44 12.40 -14.54 2.45
C LEU A 44 13.32 -15.28 1.47
N GLU A 45 13.99 -14.57 0.56
CA GLU A 45 14.91 -15.17 -0.40
C GLU A 45 16.35 -14.67 -0.13
N PRO A 46 17.10 -15.30 0.82
CA PRO A 46 18.35 -14.77 1.37
C PRO A 46 19.53 -14.68 0.37
N THR A 47 19.41 -15.31 -0.79
CA THR A 47 20.42 -15.26 -1.86
C THR A 47 20.19 -14.12 -2.86
N LEU A 48 19.07 -13.39 -2.76
CA LEU A 48 18.75 -12.33 -3.70
C LEU A 48 19.44 -11.01 -3.36
N SER A 49 20.13 -10.45 -4.36
CA SER A 49 20.61 -9.07 -4.33
C SER A 49 19.43 -8.08 -4.43
N PRO A 50 19.55 -6.84 -3.90
CA PRO A 50 18.45 -5.86 -3.89
C PRO A 50 17.85 -5.56 -5.26
N LEU A 51 18.67 -5.45 -6.31
CA LEU A 51 18.20 -5.20 -7.69
C LEU A 51 17.44 -6.41 -8.26
N ASN A 52 17.88 -7.62 -7.91
CA ASN A 52 17.22 -8.84 -8.33
C ASN A 52 15.87 -9.01 -7.62
N ALA A 53 15.72 -8.54 -6.37
CA ALA A 53 14.46 -8.54 -5.63
C ALA A 53 13.38 -7.67 -6.30
N ILE A 54 13.77 -6.54 -6.92
CA ILE A 54 12.84 -5.70 -7.70
C ILE A 54 12.33 -6.44 -8.93
N SER A 55 13.24 -7.02 -9.73
CA SER A 55 12.88 -7.81 -10.91
C SER A 55 12.00 -9.01 -10.54
N ARG A 56 12.31 -9.66 -9.41
CA ARG A 56 11.55 -10.76 -8.84
C ARG A 56 10.13 -10.35 -8.47
N SER A 57 9.98 -9.27 -7.71
CA SER A 57 8.68 -8.70 -7.33
C SER A 57 7.84 -8.36 -8.57
N TRP A 58 8.47 -7.80 -9.61
CA TRP A 58 7.84 -7.49 -10.87
C TRP A 58 7.33 -8.72 -11.62
N SER A 59 8.13 -9.80 -11.63
CA SER A 59 7.76 -11.09 -12.22
C SER A 59 6.58 -11.73 -11.48
N LEU A 60 6.61 -11.73 -10.15
CA LEU A 60 5.58 -12.32 -9.29
C LEU A 60 4.25 -11.57 -9.36
N THR A 61 4.26 -10.25 -9.51
CA THR A 61 3.03 -9.42 -9.57
C THR A 61 2.43 -9.34 -10.98
N LYS A 62 3.18 -9.70 -12.04
CA LYS A 62 2.71 -9.64 -13.44
C LYS A 62 1.42 -10.45 -13.66
N GLY A 63 0.36 -9.82 -14.18
CA GLY A 63 -0.92 -10.47 -14.45
C GLY A 63 -1.90 -10.51 -13.26
N TYR A 64 -1.46 -10.11 -12.06
CA TYR A 64 -2.29 -10.10 -10.85
C TYR A 64 -2.42 -8.69 -10.22
N VAL A 65 -2.05 -7.64 -10.96
CA VAL A 65 -2.02 -6.24 -10.46
C VAL A 65 -3.39 -5.80 -9.92
N LEU A 66 -4.49 -6.16 -10.59
CA LEU A 66 -5.84 -5.77 -10.16
C LEU A 66 -6.26 -6.53 -8.88
N SER A 67 -5.92 -7.82 -8.78
CA SER A 67 -6.19 -8.62 -7.57
C SER A 67 -5.41 -8.08 -6.38
N LEU A 68 -4.13 -7.74 -6.58
CA LEU A 68 -3.29 -7.09 -5.57
C LEU A 68 -3.89 -5.76 -5.11
N GLN A 69 -4.34 -4.95 -6.06
CA GLN A 69 -4.95 -3.66 -5.75
C GLN A 69 -6.23 -3.83 -4.92
N LEU A 70 -7.07 -4.80 -5.26
CA LEU A 70 -8.28 -5.09 -4.50
C LEU A 70 -7.94 -5.55 -3.08
N ILE A 71 -6.95 -6.43 -2.91
CA ILE A 71 -6.51 -6.90 -1.59
C ILE A 71 -5.99 -5.74 -0.74
N PHE A 72 -5.10 -4.90 -1.29
CA PHE A 72 -4.59 -3.73 -0.55
C PHE A 72 -5.66 -2.68 -0.29
N PHE A 73 -6.62 -2.52 -1.20
CA PHE A 73 -7.76 -1.65 -0.99
C PHE A 73 -8.66 -2.14 0.16
N LEU A 74 -8.94 -3.45 0.22
CA LEU A 74 -9.65 -4.05 1.34
C LEU A 74 -8.89 -3.91 2.65
N ALA A 75 -7.57 -4.15 2.64
CA ALA A 75 -6.71 -3.95 3.79
C ALA A 75 -6.77 -2.49 4.29
N PHE A 76 -6.68 -1.53 3.37
CA PHE A 76 -6.83 -0.12 3.67
C PHE A 76 -8.19 0.19 4.30
N LEU A 77 -9.27 -0.36 3.74
CA LEU A 77 -10.63 -0.19 4.26
C LEU A 77 -10.80 -0.76 5.68
N ILE A 78 -10.11 -1.86 5.99
CA ILE A 78 -10.08 -2.44 7.35
C ILE A 78 -9.29 -1.54 8.31
N THR A 79 -8.19 -0.92 7.86
CA THR A 79 -7.39 -0.02 8.70
C THR A 79 -8.03 1.35 8.91
N LEU A 80 -8.91 1.80 8.01
CA LEU A 80 -9.55 3.12 8.06
C LEU A 80 -10.25 3.41 9.39
N PRO A 81 -11.14 2.54 9.91
CA PRO A 81 -11.78 2.74 11.21
C PRO A 81 -10.76 2.85 12.34
N LEU A 82 -9.69 2.06 12.31
CA LEU A 82 -8.64 2.09 13.34
C LEU A 82 -7.91 3.44 13.33
N SER A 83 -7.62 3.99 12.17
CA SER A 83 -6.98 5.31 12.02
C SER A 83 -7.87 6.47 12.49
N MET A 84 -9.20 6.31 12.55
CA MET A 84 -10.07 7.37 13.10
C MET A 84 -9.84 7.55 14.60
N PHE A 85 -9.47 6.49 15.33
CA PHE A 85 -9.22 6.57 16.77
C PHE A 85 -7.94 7.33 17.14
N THR A 86 -7.02 7.55 16.19
CA THR A 86 -5.75 8.24 16.48
C THR A 86 -5.87 9.75 16.57
N ASN A 87 -7.03 10.33 16.22
CA ASN A 87 -7.24 11.78 16.12
C ASN A 87 -8.28 12.29 17.14
N ILE A 88 -8.59 11.50 18.17
CA ILE A 88 -9.63 11.83 19.15
C ILE A 88 -9.26 13.08 19.97
N GLY A 89 -7.98 13.28 20.31
CA GLY A 89 -7.48 14.47 20.98
C GLY A 89 -7.62 15.74 20.13
N SER A 90 -7.41 15.64 18.82
CA SER A 90 -7.68 16.75 17.90
C SER A 90 -9.17 17.06 17.74
N LEU A 91 -10.06 16.08 17.97
CA LEU A 91 -11.51 16.36 17.99
C LEU A 91 -11.92 17.13 19.26
N THR A 92 -11.27 16.88 20.40
CA THR A 92 -11.60 17.60 21.65
C THR A 92 -11.13 19.05 21.63
N THR A 93 -10.03 19.38 20.94
CA THR A 93 -9.61 20.78 20.74
C THR A 93 -10.63 21.57 19.92
N ILE A 94 -11.21 20.96 18.88
CA ILE A 94 -12.24 21.59 18.03
C ILE A 94 -13.56 21.77 18.79
N ILE A 95 -13.98 20.78 19.59
CA ILE A 95 -15.31 20.77 20.23
C ILE A 95 -15.31 21.54 21.56
N LEU A 96 -14.23 21.46 22.33
CA LEU A 96 -14.14 21.98 23.70
C LEU A 96 -13.23 23.21 23.83
N ASP A 97 -12.69 23.71 22.70
CA ASP A 97 -11.79 24.88 22.64
C ASP A 97 -10.56 24.76 23.55
N ILE A 98 -10.06 23.52 23.68
CA ILE A 98 -8.85 23.20 24.43
C ILE A 98 -7.64 23.62 23.57
N GLU A 99 -6.60 24.15 24.22
CA GLU A 99 -5.39 24.56 23.53
C GLU A 99 -4.80 23.38 22.69
N PRO A 100 -4.36 23.65 21.44
CA PRO A 100 -4.00 22.61 20.47
C PRO A 100 -2.86 21.66 20.89
N ALA A 101 -1.91 22.12 21.70
CA ALA A 101 -0.82 21.28 22.21
C ALA A 101 -1.36 20.14 23.10
N TRP A 102 -2.42 20.37 23.89
CA TRP A 102 -3.02 19.31 24.71
C TRP A 102 -3.69 18.20 23.88
N GLY A 103 -4.31 18.54 22.74
CA GLY A 103 -4.84 17.53 21.81
C GLY A 103 -3.74 16.64 21.23
N SER A 104 -2.63 17.25 20.84
CA SER A 104 -1.47 16.54 20.27
C SER A 104 -0.81 15.59 21.28
N VAL A 105 -0.79 15.95 22.57
CA VAL A 105 -0.27 15.09 23.66
C VAL A 105 -1.06 13.78 23.77
N VAL A 106 -2.35 13.79 23.43
CA VAL A 106 -3.21 12.60 23.45
C VAL A 106 -3.10 11.80 22.16
N ASP A 107 -3.04 12.47 21.00
CA ASP A 107 -3.03 11.81 19.70
C ASP A 107 -1.75 11.05 19.39
N ILE A 108 -0.58 11.58 19.78
CA ILE A 108 0.72 10.93 19.55
C ILE A 108 0.78 9.51 20.14
N PRO A 109 0.53 9.29 21.46
CA PRO A 109 0.58 7.96 22.04
C PRO A 109 -0.52 7.04 21.49
N LEU A 110 -1.72 7.56 21.22
CA LEU A 110 -2.79 6.79 20.58
C LEU A 110 -2.38 6.32 19.17
N GLY A 111 -1.75 7.20 18.39
CA GLY A 111 -1.20 6.90 17.09
C GLY A 111 -0.16 5.76 17.14
N ILE A 112 0.73 5.78 18.14
CA ILE A 112 1.71 4.71 18.35
C ILE A 112 1.00 3.39 18.67
N ILE A 113 0.06 3.39 19.62
CA ILE A 113 -0.67 2.17 20.03
C ILE A 113 -1.41 1.54 18.84
N VAL A 114 -2.12 2.37 18.06
CA VAL A 114 -2.83 1.88 16.87
C VAL A 114 -1.83 1.36 15.81
N SER A 115 -0.68 2.02 15.64
CA SER A 115 0.35 1.61 14.69
C SER A 115 0.96 0.24 15.03
N VAL A 116 1.06 -0.12 16.32
CA VAL A 116 1.51 -1.45 16.77
C VAL A 116 0.63 -2.58 16.20
N LEU A 117 -0.65 -2.30 15.93
CA LEU A 117 -1.57 -3.27 15.32
C LEU A 117 -1.57 -3.19 13.79
N ILE A 118 -1.53 -1.98 13.23
CA ILE A 118 -1.61 -1.76 11.78
C ILE A 118 -0.36 -2.29 11.07
N VAL A 119 0.84 -2.05 11.61
CA VAL A 119 2.10 -2.48 10.98
C VAL A 119 2.16 -4.00 10.77
N PRO A 120 1.99 -4.86 11.79
CA PRO A 120 2.05 -6.32 11.59
C PRO A 120 0.91 -6.83 10.70
N PHE A 121 -0.26 -6.18 10.72
CA PHE A 121 -1.37 -6.51 9.81
C PHE A 121 -0.96 -6.35 8.34
N TRP A 122 -0.33 -5.22 7.98
CA TRP A 122 0.19 -5.01 6.62
C TRP A 122 1.26 -6.04 6.24
N GLN A 123 2.16 -6.38 7.17
CA GLN A 123 3.20 -7.38 6.91
C GLN A 123 2.60 -8.77 6.68
N ALA A 124 1.58 -9.17 7.44
CA ALA A 124 0.89 -10.45 7.26
C ALA A 124 0.22 -10.55 5.88
N ILE A 125 -0.45 -9.48 5.42
CA ILE A 125 -1.06 -9.45 4.09
C ILE A 125 -0.01 -9.59 2.99
N LYS A 126 1.09 -8.83 3.07
CA LYS A 126 2.18 -8.92 2.08
C LYS A 126 2.77 -10.34 2.02
N ALA A 127 2.97 -10.98 3.18
CA ALA A 127 3.46 -12.36 3.25
C ALA A 127 2.48 -13.38 2.64
N LEU A 128 1.18 -13.27 2.95
CA LEU A 128 0.15 -14.14 2.39
C LEU A 128 0.05 -14.01 0.87
N VAL A 129 0.03 -12.77 0.37
CA VAL A 129 -0.01 -12.47 -1.06
C VAL A 129 1.22 -13.02 -1.79
N TYR A 130 2.40 -12.86 -1.20
CA TYR A 130 3.63 -13.42 -1.75
C TYR A 130 3.54 -14.94 -1.87
N TYR A 131 3.07 -15.63 -0.82
CA TYR A 131 2.92 -17.08 -0.83
C TYR A 131 1.85 -17.55 -1.84
N ASP A 132 0.70 -16.86 -1.94
CA ASP A 132 -0.35 -17.17 -2.92
C ASP A 132 0.16 -17.03 -4.36
N LEU A 133 0.83 -15.93 -4.68
CA LEU A 133 1.39 -15.71 -6.02
C LEU A 133 2.46 -16.75 -6.37
N ARG A 134 3.33 -17.07 -5.41
CA ARG A 134 4.39 -18.06 -5.61
C ARG A 134 3.81 -19.46 -5.81
N THR A 135 2.78 -19.82 -5.05
CA THR A 135 2.07 -21.09 -5.22
C THR A 135 1.40 -21.19 -6.59
N ARG A 136 0.74 -20.13 -7.05
CA ARG A 136 0.06 -20.10 -8.36
C ARG A 136 1.02 -20.10 -9.54
N LYS A 137 2.14 -19.38 -9.44
CA LYS A 137 3.08 -19.18 -10.56
C LYS A 137 4.19 -20.21 -10.62
N GLU A 138 4.65 -20.67 -9.47
CA GLU A 138 5.82 -21.54 -9.36
C GLU A 138 5.44 -22.97 -8.95
N GLY A 139 4.15 -23.21 -8.66
CA GLY A 139 3.68 -24.55 -8.30
C GLY A 139 4.38 -25.08 -7.05
N LEU A 140 4.67 -24.22 -6.06
CA LEU A 140 5.35 -24.59 -4.81
C LEU A 140 4.78 -25.85 -4.13
N ASN A 141 3.47 -26.06 -4.26
CA ASN A 141 2.80 -27.24 -3.72
C ASN A 141 3.14 -28.54 -4.47
N LEU A 142 3.44 -28.47 -5.77
CA LEU A 142 3.81 -29.61 -6.61
C LEU A 142 5.24 -30.09 -6.33
N SER A 143 6.16 -29.18 -6.01
CA SER A 143 7.54 -29.54 -5.69
C SER A 143 7.70 -30.21 -4.32
N LEU A 144 6.73 -30.02 -3.41
CA LEU A 144 6.74 -30.64 -2.08
C LEU A 144 6.12 -32.05 -2.08
N ASP A 145 5.28 -32.37 -3.06
CA ASP A 145 4.60 -33.67 -3.21
C ASP A 145 5.36 -34.66 -4.10
N LEU A 146 6.43 -34.23 -4.80
CA LEU A 146 7.28 -35.14 -5.55
C LEU A 146 8.18 -35.91 -4.56
N PRO A 147 8.06 -37.25 -4.46
CA PRO A 147 9.02 -38.03 -3.71
C PRO A 147 10.41 -37.77 -4.32
N THR A 148 11.38 -37.40 -3.49
CA THR A 148 12.76 -37.22 -3.92
C THR A 148 13.27 -38.54 -4.51
N MET A 149 13.22 -38.67 -5.84
CA MET A 149 13.75 -39.80 -6.60
C MET A 149 15.27 -39.75 -6.67
N ASP A 150 15.91 -39.46 -5.54
CA ASP A 150 17.36 -39.30 -5.40
C ASP A 150 17.99 -40.53 -4.73
N SER A 151 17.28 -41.66 -4.71
CA SER A 151 17.80 -42.95 -4.25
C SER A 151 17.39 -44.10 -5.19
N PHE A 152 18.01 -44.16 -6.38
CA PHE A 152 18.27 -45.40 -7.11
C PHE A 152 19.60 -45.28 -7.87
#